data_AF-A0AA88W0L1-F1
#
_entry.id   AF-A0AA88W0L1-F1
#
_cell.length_a   1.000
_cell.length_b   1.000
_cell.length_c   1.000
_cell.angle_alpha   90.00
_cell.angle_beta   90.00
_cell.angle_gamma   90.00
#
_symmetry.space_group_name_H-M   'P 1'
#
loop_
_entity.id
_entity.type
_entity.pdbx_description
1 polymer ?
#
loop_
_entity_poly.entity_id
_entity_poly.type
_entity_poly.pdbx_seq_one_letter_code
_entity_poly.pdbx_strand_id
1 'polypeptide(L)'
;MPEDPPQLILSEASDPWLLYVDGSSKIGGNGADYALREVHERICGQHLGRRTLAHKILRQGYYWLGMQKDTTNFTRRCDQYQKFAPLSHTPTIPLSILTSPIPFAMWGMDILGLLPMATGQRRFVIVAIDYFTEWTEAQPLATIMEAKCKEFFWKNVVHRFGIPKALITNNGKQFDNSKFQSFCEGLSINLHFTSVAHPQQMDKRKT
;
A
#
# COMPACT_ATOMS: atom_id res chain seq x y z
N MET A 1 23.19 -9.96 37.64
CA MET A 1 23.83 -8.84 38.35
C MET A 1 23.57 -7.58 37.55
N PRO A 2 23.33 -6.41 38.16
CA PRO A 2 23.30 -5.17 37.40
C PRO A 2 24.72 -4.90 36.89
N GLU A 3 24.87 -4.87 35.56
CA GLU A 3 26.09 -4.39 34.91
C GLU A 3 26.27 -2.91 35.27
N ASP A 4 27.48 -2.52 35.67
CA ASP A 4 27.80 -1.11 35.93
C ASP A 4 27.62 -0.28 34.65
N PRO A 5 27.08 0.96 34.75
CA PRO A 5 26.95 1.83 33.60
C PRO A 5 28.32 2.16 33.01
N PRO A 6 28.44 2.25 31.67
CA PRO A 6 29.72 2.56 31.02
C PRO A 6 30.23 3.94 31.45
N GLN A 7 31.57 4.10 31.49
CA GLN A 7 32.19 5.39 31.79
C GLN A 7 31.83 6.41 30.70
N LEU A 8 31.16 7.48 31.10
CA LEU A 8 30.81 8.62 30.25
C LEU A 8 31.94 9.65 30.33
N ILE A 9 32.45 10.07 29.17
CA ILE A 9 33.46 11.13 29.09
C ILE A 9 32.74 12.42 28.69
N LEU A 10 32.92 13.48 29.48
CA LEU A 10 32.40 14.81 29.14
C LEU A 10 33.15 15.33 27.91
N SER A 11 32.41 15.68 26.86
CA SER A 11 32.96 16.36 25.67
C SER A 11 33.43 17.75 26.06
N GLU A 12 34.73 18.05 25.91
CA GLU A 12 35.27 19.42 26.02
C GLU A 12 34.86 20.33 24.83
N ALA A 13 33.99 19.87 23.93
CA ALA A 13 33.54 20.65 22.78
C ALA A 13 32.07 21.10 22.89
N SER A 14 31.91 22.43 22.93
CA SER A 14 30.81 23.32 22.49
C SER A 14 29.34 23.06 22.86
N ASP A 15 28.93 21.92 23.40
CA ASP A 15 27.54 21.70 23.86
C ASP A 15 27.49 20.90 25.18
N PRO A 16 27.24 21.55 26.34
CA PRO A 16 27.34 20.94 27.67
C PRO A 16 26.32 19.82 27.98
N TRP A 17 25.36 19.57 27.08
CA TRP A 17 24.24 18.65 27.29
C TRP A 17 24.38 17.32 26.54
N LEU A 18 25.43 17.13 25.74
CA LEU A 18 25.67 15.89 24.99
C LEU A 18 26.73 15.04 25.68
N LEU A 19 26.33 13.82 26.07
CA LEU A 19 27.22 12.78 26.56
C LEU A 19 27.82 12.06 25.36
N TYR A 20 29.14 12.23 25.18
CA TYR A 20 29.89 11.55 24.12
C TYR A 20 30.24 10.13 24.57
N VAL A 21 29.82 9.15 23.77
CA VAL A 21 30.22 7.75 23.99
C VAL A 21 31.38 7.44 23.04
N ASP A 22 32.58 7.25 23.60
CA ASP A 22 33.75 6.90 22.80
C ASP A 22 33.55 5.52 22.14
N GLY A 23 33.60 5.50 20.81
CA GLY A 23 33.50 4.29 19.99
C GLY A 23 34.83 3.58 19.76
N SER A 24 35.92 4.03 20.41
CA SER A 24 37.29 3.64 20.07
C SER A 24 37.87 2.49 20.90
N SER A 25 37.22 2.05 21.99
CA SER A 25 37.78 1.00 22.83
C SER A 25 37.40 -0.40 22.32
N LYS A 26 38.31 -1.00 21.53
CA LYS A 26 38.38 -2.45 21.38
C LYS A 26 38.85 -3.04 22.71
N ILE A 27 37.93 -3.27 23.65
CA ILE A 27 37.89 -4.27 24.73
C ILE A 27 36.76 -3.83 25.69
N GLY A 28 35.64 -4.57 25.68
CA GLY A 28 34.59 -4.53 26.73
C GLY A 28 33.51 -3.45 26.64
N GLY A 29 32.35 -3.78 26.04
CA GLY A 29 31.05 -3.21 26.39
C GLY A 29 30.74 -1.77 25.95
N ASN A 30 30.64 -1.53 24.63
CA ASN A 30 30.34 -0.21 24.05
C ASN A 30 29.04 0.40 24.60
N GLY A 31 29.10 1.59 25.21
CA GLY A 31 27.92 2.34 25.67
C GLY A 31 26.88 2.61 24.57
N ALA A 32 27.28 2.56 23.30
CA ALA A 32 26.38 2.60 22.14
C ALA A 32 25.42 1.39 22.10
N ASP A 33 25.91 0.18 22.34
CA ASP A 33 25.08 -1.04 22.36
C ASP A 33 24.13 -1.03 23.57
N TYR A 34 24.61 -0.54 24.71
CA TYR A 34 23.78 -0.32 25.89
C TYR A 34 22.62 0.65 25.59
N ALA A 35 22.91 1.85 25.05
CA ALA A 35 21.89 2.86 24.74
C ALA A 35 20.89 2.35 23.69
N LEU A 36 21.34 1.60 22.68
CA LEU A 36 20.47 0.97 21.68
C LEU A 36 19.51 -0.03 22.32
N ARG A 37 20.04 -0.97 23.11
CA ARG A 37 19.24 -2.00 23.80
C ARG A 37 18.27 -1.38 24.81
N GLU A 38 18.71 -0.37 25.55
CA GLU A 38 17.91 0.28 26.57
C GLU A 38 16.65 0.93 25.96
N VAL A 39 16.81 1.69 24.87
CA VAL A 39 15.71 2.42 24.24
C VAL A 39 14.84 1.52 23.36
N HIS A 40 15.41 0.45 22.78
CA HIS A 40 14.71 -0.42 21.84
C HIS A 40 13.99 -1.61 22.49
N GLU A 41 14.57 -2.24 23.53
CA GLU A 41 14.18 -3.58 24.01
C GLU A 41 13.71 -3.65 25.48
N ARG A 42 13.78 -2.57 26.26
CA ARG A 42 13.32 -2.61 27.67
C ARG A 42 11.81 -2.82 27.78
N ILE A 43 11.32 -2.93 29.01
CA ILE A 43 9.91 -3.19 29.40
C ILE A 43 8.91 -2.19 28.77
N CYS A 44 9.36 -1.02 28.31
CA CYS A 44 8.59 -0.03 27.56
C CYS A 44 9.12 0.24 26.13
N GLY A 45 9.99 -0.63 25.62
CA GLY A 45 10.63 -0.55 24.31
C GLY A 45 9.61 -0.75 23.19
N GLN A 46 9.42 0.27 22.35
CA GLN A 46 8.41 0.27 21.29
C GLN A 46 8.89 -0.41 19.99
N HIS A 47 9.95 -1.22 20.03
CA HIS A 47 10.64 -1.78 18.85
C HIS A 47 10.75 -0.75 17.72
N LEU A 48 11.32 0.40 18.06
CA LEU A 48 11.29 1.59 17.20
C LEU A 48 12.07 1.35 15.91
N GLY A 49 11.54 1.89 14.81
CA GLY A 49 12.29 1.91 13.55
C GLY A 49 13.58 2.74 13.64
N ARG A 50 14.55 2.41 12.79
CA ARG A 50 15.92 2.97 12.79
C ARG A 50 16.01 4.49 12.99
N ARG A 51 15.18 5.26 12.28
CA ARG A 51 15.16 6.74 12.36
C ARG A 51 14.65 7.23 13.71
N THR A 52 13.56 6.65 14.20
CA THR A 52 12.95 7.01 15.47
C THR A 52 13.84 6.62 16.64
N LEU A 53 14.50 5.46 16.56
CA LEU A 53 15.46 5.00 17.55
C LEU A 53 16.64 5.98 17.67
N ALA A 54 17.29 6.33 16.55
CA ALA A 54 18.37 7.30 16.52
C ALA A 54 17.97 8.65 17.12
N HIS A 55 16.76 9.12 16.79
CA HIS A 55 16.26 10.40 17.30
C HIS A 55 15.93 10.37 18.79
N LYS A 56 15.38 9.27 19.32
CA LYS A 56 15.12 9.13 20.76
C LYS A 56 16.42 9.05 21.56
N ILE A 57 17.41 8.31 21.07
CA ILE A 57 18.74 8.21 21.71
C ILE A 57 19.40 9.58 21.78
N LEU A 58 19.34 10.35 20.68
CA LEU A 58 19.85 11.72 20.64
C LEU A 58 19.15 12.64 21.66
N ARG A 59 17.82 12.56 21.77
CA ARG A 59 17.04 13.35 22.75
C ARG A 59 17.33 12.98 24.20
N GLN A 60 17.84 11.78 24.46
CA GLN A 60 18.27 11.35 25.78
C GLN A 60 19.70 11.79 26.11
N GLY A 61 20.35 12.54 25.22
CA GLY A 61 21.68 13.11 25.42
C GLY A 61 22.83 12.24 24.94
N TYR A 62 22.56 11.08 24.31
CA TYR A 62 23.61 10.19 23.81
C TYR A 62 23.95 10.49 22.34
N TYR A 63 25.24 10.56 22.02
CA TYR A 63 25.72 10.66 20.65
C TYR A 63 27.04 9.91 20.44
N TRP A 64 27.20 9.30 19.26
CA TRP A 64 28.47 8.75 18.79
C TRP A 64 28.56 8.77 17.26
N LEU A 65 29.79 8.75 16.74
CA LEU A 65 30.05 8.70 15.31
C LEU A 65 29.56 7.35 14.73
N GLY A 66 28.67 7.39 13.74
CA GLY A 66 28.11 6.18 13.13
C GLY A 66 26.79 5.68 13.75
N MET A 67 26.19 6.41 14.70
CA MET A 67 24.91 6.06 15.35
C MET A 67 23.79 5.68 14.37
N GLN A 68 23.67 6.35 13.21
CA GLN A 68 22.67 6.00 12.20
C GLN A 68 22.91 4.61 11.57
N LYS A 69 24.17 4.25 11.37
CA LYS A 69 24.55 2.92 10.84
C LYS A 69 24.30 1.85 11.90
N ASP A 70 24.62 2.13 13.15
CA ASP A 70 24.44 1.19 14.25
C ASP A 70 22.97 0.97 14.60
N THR A 71 22.16 2.03 14.68
CA THR A 71 20.69 1.91 14.84
C THR A 71 20.04 1.12 13.69
N THR A 72 20.54 1.28 12.46
CA THR A 72 20.09 0.50 11.31
C THR A 72 20.48 -0.98 11.43
N ASN A 73 21.72 -1.28 11.78
CA ASN A 73 22.19 -2.65 11.96
C ASN A 73 21.49 -3.33 13.14
N PHE A 74 21.24 -2.60 14.23
CA PHE A 74 20.57 -3.09 15.43
C PHE A 74 19.11 -3.43 15.15
N THR A 75 18.34 -2.51 14.56
CA THR A 75 16.93 -2.75 14.18
C THR A 75 16.77 -3.85 13.12
N ARG A 76 17.77 -4.06 12.26
CA ARG A 76 17.79 -5.18 11.30
C ARG A 76 17.92 -6.55 11.99
N ARG A 77 18.61 -6.61 13.13
CA ARG A 77 18.81 -7.84 13.92
C ARG A 77 17.64 -8.12 14.87
N CYS A 78 16.79 -7.14 15.16
CA CYS A 78 15.63 -7.31 16.03
C CYS A 78 14.51 -8.08 15.31
N ASP A 79 14.31 -9.34 15.71
CA ASP A 79 13.28 -10.24 15.15
C ASP A 79 11.85 -9.67 15.32
N GLN A 80 11.57 -9.09 16.49
CA GLN A 80 10.26 -8.50 16.78
C GLN A 80 9.98 -7.28 15.89
N TYR A 81 10.98 -6.43 15.63
CA TYR A 81 10.83 -5.35 14.64
C TYR A 81 10.67 -5.92 13.23
N GLN A 82 11.46 -6.90 12.79
CA GLN A 82 11.33 -7.46 11.44
C GLN A 82 9.97 -8.12 11.18
N LYS A 83 9.39 -8.79 12.19
CA LYS A 83 8.09 -9.48 12.05
C LYS A 83 6.89 -8.55 12.13
N PHE A 84 6.95 -7.52 12.96
CA PHE A 84 5.77 -6.71 13.32
C PHE A 84 5.88 -5.25 12.90
N ALA A 85 7.02 -4.80 12.36
CA ALA A 85 7.12 -3.44 11.86
C ALA A 85 6.14 -3.22 10.70
N PRO A 86 5.52 -2.03 10.62
CA PRO A 86 4.72 -1.62 9.48
C PRO A 86 5.64 -1.24 8.30
N LEU A 87 6.62 -2.10 7.99
CA LEU A 87 7.41 -1.98 6.78
C LEU A 87 6.56 -2.55 5.66
N SER A 88 6.12 -1.67 4.76
CA SER A 88 5.68 -2.08 3.43
C SER A 88 6.87 -2.76 2.74
N HIS A 89 6.94 -4.09 2.86
CA HIS A 89 7.86 -4.94 2.10
C HIS A 89 7.34 -5.19 0.68
N THR A 90 6.21 -4.57 0.31
CA THR A 90 5.73 -4.56 -1.06
C THR A 90 6.71 -3.75 -1.90
N PRO A 91 7.35 -4.34 -2.93
CA PRO A 91 8.04 -3.54 -3.92
C PRO A 91 7.05 -2.51 -4.48
N THR A 92 7.51 -1.28 -4.72
CA THR A 92 6.76 -0.31 -5.52
C THR A 92 6.66 -0.88 -6.93
N ILE A 93 5.67 -1.74 -7.16
CA ILE A 93 5.31 -2.17 -8.50
C ILE A 93 4.79 -0.89 -9.17
N PRO A 94 5.42 -0.39 -10.25
CA PRO A 94 4.82 0.67 -11.03
C PRO A 94 3.45 0.16 -11.47
N LEU A 95 2.37 0.79 -11.00
CA LEU A 95 1.05 0.49 -11.51
C LEU A 95 1.12 0.75 -13.01
N SER A 96 1.00 -0.29 -13.83
CA SER A 96 0.85 -0.11 -15.27
C SER A 96 -0.47 0.62 -15.47
N ILE A 97 -0.41 1.95 -15.58
CA ILE A 97 -1.56 2.78 -15.89
C ILE A 97 -1.96 2.36 -17.30
N LEU A 98 -3.02 1.54 -17.40
CA LEU A 98 -3.64 1.28 -18.67
C LEU A 98 -4.14 2.65 -19.15
N THR A 99 -3.60 3.14 -20.26
CA THR A 99 -4.05 4.37 -20.90
C THR A 99 -4.49 4.00 -22.31
N SER A 100 -5.73 4.36 -22.64
CA SER A 100 -6.21 4.24 -24.02
C SER A 100 -5.82 5.50 -24.77
N PRO A 101 -5.20 5.42 -25.96
CA PRO A 101 -4.94 6.60 -26.78
C PRO A 101 -6.17 7.07 -27.57
N ILE A 102 -7.28 6.33 -27.53
CA ILE A 102 -8.49 6.56 -28.35
C ILE A 102 -9.71 6.65 -27.42
N PRO A 103 -10.52 7.72 -27.50
CA PRO A 103 -11.80 7.81 -26.79
C PRO A 103 -12.68 6.59 -27.03
N PHE A 104 -13.32 6.07 -25.98
CA PHE A 104 -14.30 4.97 -26.03
C PHE A 104 -13.79 3.62 -26.55
N ALA A 105 -12.48 3.50 -26.82
CA ALA A 105 -11.90 2.25 -27.29
C ALA A 105 -11.68 1.23 -26.16
N MET A 106 -11.65 1.66 -24.91
CA MET A 106 -11.33 0.81 -23.76
C MET A 106 -12.11 1.25 -22.53
N TRP A 107 -12.87 0.31 -21.97
CA TRP A 107 -13.70 0.57 -20.80
C TRP A 107 -13.28 -0.29 -19.63
N GLY A 108 -13.30 0.29 -18.43
CA GLY A 108 -13.24 -0.44 -17.17
C GLY A 108 -14.65 -0.61 -16.65
N MET A 109 -15.03 -1.80 -16.19
CA MET A 109 -16.33 -2.03 -15.59
C MET A 109 -16.21 -2.77 -14.27
N ASP A 110 -16.89 -2.25 -13.25
CA ASP A 110 -16.88 -2.79 -11.90
C ASP A 110 -18.25 -2.66 -11.23
N ILE A 111 -18.47 -3.41 -10.15
CA ILE A 111 -19.65 -3.30 -9.30
C ILE A 111 -19.20 -2.90 -7.90
N LEU A 112 -19.66 -1.73 -7.49
CA LEU A 112 -19.56 -1.28 -6.12
C LEU A 112 -20.71 -1.88 -5.31
N GLY A 113 -20.41 -2.45 -4.15
CA GLY A 113 -21.39 -3.17 -3.35
C GLY A 113 -21.43 -2.77 -1.88
N LEU A 114 -22.47 -3.29 -1.21
CA LEU A 114 -22.77 -3.06 0.21
C LEU A 114 -23.03 -1.58 0.54
N LEU A 115 -23.74 -0.89 -0.34
CA LEU A 115 -24.22 0.46 -0.08
C LEU A 115 -25.50 0.43 0.79
N PRO A 116 -25.82 1.53 1.51
CA PRO A 116 -27.10 1.68 2.18
C PRO A 116 -28.26 1.39 1.22
N MET A 117 -29.25 0.65 1.70
CA MET A 117 -30.34 0.18 0.85
C MET A 117 -31.21 1.35 0.39
N ALA A 118 -31.30 1.55 -0.92
CA ALA A 118 -32.16 2.54 -1.54
C ALA A 118 -33.52 1.95 -1.93
N THR A 119 -34.43 2.80 -2.42
CA THR A 119 -35.75 2.41 -2.94
C THR A 119 -35.62 1.27 -3.95
N GLY A 120 -36.46 0.24 -3.80
CA GLY A 120 -36.41 -0.97 -4.63
C GLY A 120 -35.29 -1.94 -4.28
N GLN A 121 -34.81 -1.93 -3.02
CA GLN A 121 -33.79 -2.85 -2.49
C GLN A 121 -32.44 -2.77 -3.24
N ARG A 122 -32.15 -1.63 -3.86
CA ARG A 122 -30.90 -1.40 -4.60
C ARG A 122 -29.79 -1.09 -3.60
N ARG A 123 -28.75 -1.93 -3.60
CA ARG A 123 -27.60 -1.85 -2.68
C ARG A 123 -26.25 -2.02 -3.38
N PHE A 124 -26.28 -2.09 -4.70
CA PHE A 124 -25.11 -2.20 -5.57
C PHE A 124 -25.20 -1.13 -6.65
N VAL A 125 -24.06 -0.72 -7.20
CA VAL A 125 -23.96 0.15 -8.37
C VAL A 125 -22.98 -0.48 -9.33
N ILE A 126 -23.44 -0.79 -10.54
CA ILE A 126 -22.54 -1.14 -11.64
C ILE A 126 -22.05 0.16 -12.28
N VAL A 127 -20.75 0.23 -12.57
CA VAL A 127 -20.08 1.41 -13.13
C VAL A 127 -19.24 0.96 -14.32
N ALA A 128 -19.28 1.72 -15.41
CA ALA A 128 -18.33 1.61 -16.51
C ALA A 128 -17.66 2.96 -16.77
N ILE A 129 -16.34 2.97 -16.94
CA ILE A 129 -15.52 4.17 -17.12
C ILE A 129 -14.69 4.02 -18.40
N ASP A 130 -14.76 4.99 -19.30
CA ASP A 130 -13.84 5.07 -20.44
C ASP A 130 -12.44 5.50 -19.97
N TYR A 131 -11.42 4.77 -20.40
CA TYR A 131 -10.04 5.00 -19.93
C TYR A 131 -9.37 6.26 -20.48
N PHE A 132 -9.90 6.87 -21.54
CA PHE A 132 -9.33 8.08 -22.14
C PHE A 132 -10.04 9.34 -21.66
N THR A 133 -11.36 9.40 -21.80
CA THR A 133 -12.16 10.58 -21.43
C THR A 133 -12.55 10.59 -19.95
N GLU A 134 -12.31 9.50 -19.23
CA GLU A 134 -12.81 9.27 -17.87
C GLU A 134 -14.36 9.40 -17.80
N TRP A 135 -15.04 9.15 -18.93
CA TRP A 135 -16.51 9.23 -19.00
C TRP A 135 -17.10 8.07 -18.22
N THR A 136 -18.07 8.36 -17.34
CA THR A 136 -18.62 7.37 -16.40
C THR A 136 -20.09 7.12 -16.64
N GLU A 137 -20.45 5.85 -16.84
CA GLU A 137 -21.82 5.34 -16.82
C GLU A 137 -22.04 4.57 -15.52
N ALA A 138 -23.18 4.77 -14.85
CA ALA A 138 -23.50 4.08 -13.61
C ALA A 138 -24.98 3.73 -13.49
N GLN A 139 -25.30 2.55 -12.94
CA GLN A 139 -26.67 2.11 -12.74
C GLN A 139 -26.83 1.38 -11.39
N PRO A 140 -27.84 1.70 -10.57
CA PRO A 140 -28.09 0.99 -9.33
C PRO A 140 -28.72 -0.39 -9.59
N LEU A 141 -28.26 -1.40 -8.84
CA LEU A 141 -28.73 -2.79 -8.93
C LEU A 141 -29.22 -3.29 -7.56
N ALA A 142 -30.31 -4.07 -7.58
CA ALA A 142 -30.80 -4.80 -6.40
C ALA A 142 -30.00 -6.10 -6.17
N THR A 143 -29.69 -6.79 -7.26
CA THR A 143 -28.94 -8.05 -7.25
C THR A 143 -27.86 -8.00 -8.31
N ILE A 144 -26.68 -8.55 -7.98
CA ILE A 144 -25.58 -8.73 -8.93
C ILE A 144 -25.88 -9.97 -9.78
N MET A 145 -26.30 -9.76 -11.03
CA MET A 145 -26.56 -10.82 -11.99
C MET A 145 -25.84 -10.52 -13.30
N GLU A 146 -25.30 -11.55 -13.94
CA GLU A 146 -24.63 -11.45 -15.25
C GLU A 146 -25.56 -10.80 -16.30
N ALA A 147 -26.82 -11.22 -16.39
CA ALA A 147 -27.79 -10.66 -17.33
C ALA A 147 -27.94 -9.13 -17.16
N LYS A 148 -27.89 -8.64 -15.92
CA LYS A 148 -27.94 -7.20 -15.64
C LYS A 148 -26.66 -6.47 -16.01
N CYS A 149 -25.51 -7.14 -15.91
CA CYS A 149 -24.23 -6.60 -16.37
C CYS A 149 -24.21 -6.43 -17.90
N LYS A 150 -24.67 -7.46 -18.62
CA LYS A 150 -24.78 -7.42 -20.10
C LYS A 150 -25.76 -6.34 -20.56
N GLU A 151 -26.93 -6.30 -19.95
CA GLU A 151 -27.96 -5.29 -20.24
C GLU A 151 -27.41 -3.86 -20.02
N PHE A 152 -26.74 -3.64 -18.90
CA PHE A 152 -26.11 -2.36 -18.58
C PHE A 152 -25.05 -1.97 -19.62
N PHE A 153 -24.11 -2.86 -19.93
CA PHE A 153 -23.03 -2.56 -20.87
C PHE A 153 -23.54 -2.34 -22.29
N TRP A 154 -24.47 -3.19 -22.75
CA TRP A 154 -25.09 -3.07 -24.05
C TRP A 154 -25.81 -1.72 -24.23
N LYS A 155 -26.66 -1.35 -23.26
CA LYS A 155 -27.47 -0.14 -23.34
C LYS A 155 -26.67 1.15 -23.16
N ASN A 156 -25.75 1.16 -22.20
CA ASN A 156 -25.09 2.40 -21.79
C ASN A 156 -23.74 2.62 -22.48
N VAL A 157 -23.07 1.55 -22.93
CA VAL A 157 -21.80 1.65 -23.65
C VAL A 157 -22.00 1.39 -25.15
N VAL A 158 -22.40 0.17 -25.51
CA VAL A 158 -22.39 -0.27 -26.92
C VAL A 158 -23.33 0.55 -27.80
N HIS A 159 -24.58 0.75 -27.36
CA HIS A 159 -25.55 1.54 -28.13
C HIS A 159 -25.21 3.03 -28.26
N ARG A 160 -24.44 3.59 -27.32
CA ARG A 160 -24.21 5.05 -27.25
C ARG A 160 -22.88 5.46 -27.86
N PHE A 161 -21.84 4.67 -27.63
CA PHE A 161 -20.47 5.00 -28.02
C PHE A 161 -19.89 4.02 -29.05
N GLY A 162 -20.64 2.96 -29.37
CA GLY A 162 -20.19 1.90 -30.27
C GLY A 162 -19.50 0.76 -29.53
N ILE A 163 -19.03 -0.23 -30.29
CA ILE A 163 -18.36 -1.42 -29.76
C ILE A 163 -16.91 -1.06 -29.37
N PRO A 164 -16.53 -1.15 -28.09
CA PRO A 164 -15.16 -0.87 -27.68
C PRO A 164 -14.22 -1.99 -28.11
N LYS A 165 -12.92 -1.69 -28.21
CA LYS A 165 -11.91 -2.70 -28.52
C LYS A 165 -11.60 -3.59 -27.32
N ALA A 166 -11.66 -3.04 -26.11
CA ALA A 166 -11.32 -3.76 -24.90
C ALA A 166 -12.27 -3.42 -23.74
N LEU A 167 -12.53 -4.43 -22.91
CA LEU A 167 -13.26 -4.30 -21.66
C LEU A 167 -12.43 -4.92 -20.54
N ILE A 168 -12.18 -4.15 -19.48
CA ILE A 168 -11.46 -4.61 -18.30
C ILE A 168 -12.43 -4.73 -17.14
N THR A 169 -12.52 -5.91 -16.53
CA THR A 169 -13.37 -6.15 -15.36
C THR A 169 -12.57 -6.75 -14.22
N ASN A 170 -13.10 -6.70 -13.00
CA ASN A 170 -12.55 -7.52 -11.91
C ASN A 170 -12.89 -9.01 -12.10
N ASN A 171 -12.24 -9.88 -11.33
CA ASN A 171 -12.50 -11.33 -11.28
C ASN A 171 -13.82 -11.70 -10.55
N GLY A 172 -14.82 -10.81 -10.59
CA GLY A 172 -16.15 -11.13 -10.07
C GLY A 172 -16.81 -12.21 -10.91
N LYS A 173 -17.44 -13.21 -10.29
CA LYS A 173 -18.13 -14.33 -10.97
C LYS A 173 -19.18 -13.86 -11.99
N GLN A 174 -19.74 -12.66 -11.81
CA GLN A 174 -20.70 -12.06 -12.74
C GLN A 174 -20.08 -11.65 -14.08
N PHE A 175 -18.76 -11.46 -14.14
CA PHE A 175 -18.00 -11.13 -15.35
C PHE A 175 -17.18 -12.34 -15.83
N ASP A 176 -16.67 -13.13 -14.89
CA ASP A 176 -15.97 -14.39 -15.18
C ASP A 176 -16.95 -15.56 -15.30
N ASN A 177 -17.73 -15.55 -16.40
CA ASN A 177 -18.57 -16.67 -16.80
C ASN A 177 -18.67 -16.77 -18.33
N SER A 178 -18.98 -17.98 -18.81
CA SER A 178 -19.01 -18.27 -20.25
C SER A 178 -20.00 -17.40 -21.02
N LYS A 179 -21.16 -17.07 -20.45
CA LYS A 179 -22.19 -16.27 -21.13
C LYS A 179 -21.80 -14.81 -21.32
N PHE A 180 -21.01 -14.25 -20.40
CA PHE A 180 -20.45 -12.90 -20.53
C PHE A 180 -19.26 -12.89 -21.48
N GLN A 181 -18.39 -13.90 -21.40
CA GLN A 181 -17.27 -14.09 -22.33
C GLN A 181 -17.77 -14.25 -23.77
N SER A 182 -18.71 -15.15 -24.03
CA SER A 182 -19.30 -15.33 -25.38
C SER A 182 -20.02 -14.09 -25.89
N PHE A 183 -20.57 -13.25 -25.00
CA PHE A 183 -21.14 -11.96 -25.41
C PHE A 183 -20.06 -10.97 -25.87
N CYS A 184 -18.93 -10.91 -25.17
CA CYS A 184 -17.80 -10.07 -25.58
C CYS A 184 -17.16 -10.59 -26.88
N GLU A 185 -16.95 -11.90 -26.99
CA GLU A 185 -16.42 -12.56 -28.19
C GLU A 185 -17.31 -12.33 -29.41
N GLY A 186 -18.64 -12.45 -29.26
CA GLY A 186 -19.60 -12.19 -30.33
C GLY A 186 -19.57 -10.75 -30.85
N LEU A 187 -19.05 -9.81 -30.06
CA LEU A 187 -18.84 -8.41 -30.44
C LEU A 187 -17.38 -8.10 -30.79
N SER A 188 -16.50 -9.11 -30.79
CA SER A 188 -15.05 -8.94 -30.99
C SER A 188 -14.39 -7.97 -29.98
N ILE A 189 -14.87 -8.00 -28.73
CA ILE A 189 -14.34 -7.21 -27.61
C ILE A 189 -13.28 -8.04 -26.88
N ASN A 190 -12.08 -7.48 -26.71
CA ASN A 190 -11.03 -8.10 -25.90
C ASN A 190 -11.35 -7.94 -24.41
N LEU A 191 -11.80 -9.03 -23.77
CA LEU A 191 -12.09 -9.05 -22.34
C LEU A 191 -10.81 -9.34 -21.54
N HIS A 192 -10.48 -8.45 -20.59
CA HIS A 192 -9.36 -8.60 -19.68
C HIS A 192 -9.85 -8.59 -18.23
N PHE A 193 -9.19 -9.39 -17.39
CA PHE A 193 -9.48 -9.44 -15.96
C PHE A 193 -8.33 -8.84 -15.14
N THR A 194 -8.64 -8.00 -14.14
CA THR A 194 -7.63 -7.48 -13.21
C THR A 194 -7.11 -8.57 -12.26
N SER A 195 -5.87 -8.49 -11.79
CA SER A 195 -5.35 -9.49 -10.84
C SER A 195 -6.16 -9.49 -9.53
N VAL A 196 -6.38 -10.67 -8.93
CA VAL A 196 -6.89 -10.75 -7.56
C VAL A 196 -5.84 -10.10 -6.65
N ALA A 197 -6.25 -9.20 -5.76
CA ALA A 197 -5.43 -8.49 -4.75
C ALA A 197 -4.72 -7.16 -5.12
N HIS A 198 -5.13 -6.44 -6.19
CA HIS A 198 -4.67 -5.05 -6.40
C HIS A 198 -5.83 -4.09 -6.72
N PRO A 199 -6.60 -3.60 -5.72
CA PRO A 199 -7.60 -2.54 -5.95
C PRO A 199 -7.00 -1.24 -6.51
N GLN A 200 -5.67 -1.08 -6.41
CA GLN A 200 -4.92 0.08 -6.92
C GLN A 200 -4.91 0.18 -8.46
N GLN A 201 -5.15 -0.90 -9.21
CA GLN A 201 -5.18 -0.84 -10.67
C GLN A 201 -6.43 -0.13 -11.23
N MET A 202 -7.50 -0.02 -10.42
CA MET A 202 -8.74 0.66 -10.82
C MET A 202 -8.89 2.06 -10.21
N ASP A 203 -7.95 2.49 -9.37
CA ASP A 203 -8.00 3.81 -8.73
C ASP A 203 -6.82 4.67 -9.17
N LYS A 204 -7.06 5.54 -10.16
CA LYS A 204 -6.09 6.57 -10.58
C LYS A 204 -6.11 7.81 -9.67
N ARG A 205 -6.93 7.87 -8.60
CA ARG A 205 -7.07 9.08 -7.77
C ARG A 205 -6.02 9.15 -6.66
N LYS A 206 -4.76 9.40 -7.04
CA LYS A 206 -3.78 9.97 -6.09
C LYS A 206 -2.96 11.07 -6.76
N THR A 207 -3.48 12.28 -6.66
CA THR A 207 -2.72 13.54 -6.69
C THR A 207 -3.17 14.37 -5.51
#